data_AF-A0A962Y1Z8-F1
#
_entry.id   AF-A0A962Y1Z8-F1
#
_cell.length_a   1.000
_cell.length_b   1.000
_cell.length_c   1.000
_cell.angle_alpha   90.00
_cell.angle_beta   90.00
_cell.angle_gamma   90.00
#
_symmetry.space_group_name_H-M   'P 1'
#
loop_
_entity.id
_entity.type
_entity.pdbx_description
1 polymer ?
#
loop_
_entity_poly.entity_id
_entity_poly.type
_entity_poly.pdbx_seq_one_letter_code
_entity_poly.pdbx_strand_id
1 'polypeptide(L)'
;MSNRNHMPVLLRRWLARATAAVGRGRGAPAGDRDAPDVLASGREALAAWFAAEPEQHALAQATLAAFAQAGPQPVDATAAPVVTVPNWLKTAVARLTQQPLPPERWPPVAGLSGRYLMLTRVLGDALDAAYTTALRSGQPHHCPLTREPLPTATL
;
A
#
# COMPACT_ATOMS: atom_id res chain seq x y z
N MET A 1 24.30 12.54 21.30
CA MET A 1 23.63 13.66 20.62
C MET A 1 22.72 13.08 19.54
N SER A 2 21.41 13.28 19.68
CA SER A 2 20.37 12.43 19.07
C SER A 2 20.04 12.85 17.63
N ASN A 3 19.95 11.84 16.77
CA ASN A 3 19.77 11.87 15.32
C ASN A 3 18.32 12.22 14.93
N ARG A 4 17.89 13.48 15.16
CA ARG A 4 16.49 13.94 14.93
C ARG A 4 16.15 14.31 13.48
N ASN A 5 17.12 14.34 12.57
CA ASN A 5 16.93 14.88 11.20
C ASN A 5 16.96 13.84 10.07
N HIS A 6 17.04 12.54 10.38
CA HIS A 6 17.18 11.51 9.34
C HIS A 6 15.84 11.01 8.75
N MET A 7 14.78 10.94 9.56
CA MET A 7 13.44 10.53 9.13
C MET A 7 12.80 11.43 8.06
N PRO A 8 12.90 12.78 8.11
CA PRO A 8 12.30 13.64 7.08
C PRO A 8 12.95 13.46 5.70
N VAL A 9 14.24 13.12 5.66
CA VAL A 9 14.99 12.98 4.40
C VAL A 9 14.62 11.70 3.67
N LEU A 10 14.44 10.61 4.39
CA LEU A 10 14.03 9.33 3.82
C LEU A 10 12.59 9.39 3.30
N LEU A 11 11.68 10.04 4.04
CA LEU A 11 10.30 10.24 3.62
C LEU A 11 10.21 11.10 2.34
N ARG A 12 10.99 12.19 2.26
CA ARG A 12 11.04 13.05 1.06
C ARG A 12 11.63 12.33 -0.15
N ARG A 13 12.67 11.52 0.04
CA ARG A 13 13.27 10.73 -1.05
C ARG A 13 12.32 9.64 -1.55
N TRP A 14 11.57 9.03 -0.63
CA TRP A 14 10.55 8.05 -0.98
C TRP A 14 9.40 8.70 -1.78
N LEU A 15 8.89 9.85 -1.31
CA LEU A 15 7.86 10.62 -2.03
C LEU A 15 8.34 11.06 -3.43
N ALA A 16 9.57 11.55 -3.56
CA ALA A 16 10.13 11.96 -4.85
C ALA A 16 10.31 10.79 -5.85
N ARG A 17 10.64 9.59 -5.35
CA ARG A 17 10.70 8.38 -6.19
C ARG A 17 9.31 7.90 -6.60
N ALA A 18 8.33 8.01 -5.70
CA ALA A 18 6.94 7.68 -6.00
C ALA A 18 6.36 8.57 -7.10
N THR A 19 6.66 9.88 -7.09
CA THR A 19 6.21 10.81 -8.14
C THR A 19 6.93 10.62 -9.47
N ALA A 20 8.22 10.27 -9.47
CA ALA A 20 8.98 10.03 -10.70
C ALA A 20 8.53 8.75 -11.45
N ALA A 21 8.03 7.75 -10.73
CA ALA A 21 7.51 6.51 -11.32
C ALA A 21 6.17 6.69 -12.09
N VAL A 22 5.43 7.76 -11.79
CA VAL A 22 4.13 8.07 -12.44
C VAL A 22 4.31 8.56 -13.90
N GLY A 23 5.49 9.05 -14.27
CA GLY A 23 5.73 9.66 -15.59
C GLY A 23 6.13 8.70 -16.73
N ARG A 24 6.34 7.40 -16.48
CA ARG A 24 6.81 6.45 -17.52
C ARG A 24 6.16 5.08 -17.40
N GLY A 25 5.00 4.91 -18.01
CA GLY A 25 4.39 3.58 -18.21
C GLY A 25 3.73 3.50 -19.58
N ARG A 26 4.42 2.92 -20.56
CA ARG A 26 3.85 2.52 -21.85
C ARG A 26 3.81 1.00 -21.90
N GLY A 27 2.60 0.44 -22.03
CA GLY A 27 2.33 -0.98 -22.28
C GLY A 27 1.63 -1.68 -21.12
N ALA A 28 0.30 -1.57 -21.05
CA ALA A 28 -0.52 -2.33 -20.10
C ALA A 28 -1.15 -3.54 -20.81
N PRO A 29 -0.93 -4.79 -20.36
CA PRO A 29 -1.82 -5.89 -20.69
C PRO A 29 -3.04 -5.90 -19.77
N ALA A 30 -4.11 -6.52 -20.24
CA ALA A 30 -5.45 -6.49 -19.68
C ALA A 30 -5.54 -7.14 -18.27
N GLY A 31 -5.30 -6.34 -17.23
CA GLY A 31 -5.69 -6.61 -15.84
C GLY A 31 -6.10 -5.32 -15.09
N ASP A 32 -6.23 -4.21 -15.82
CA ASP A 32 -6.16 -2.85 -15.30
C ASP A 32 -7.53 -2.19 -15.07
N ARG A 33 -8.65 -2.93 -15.21
CA ARG A 33 -9.99 -2.37 -14.94
C ARG A 33 -10.40 -2.46 -13.47
N ASP A 34 -10.00 -3.51 -12.76
CA ASP A 34 -10.42 -3.69 -11.36
C ASP A 34 -9.52 -2.94 -10.35
N ALA A 35 -8.25 -2.71 -10.69
CA ALA A 35 -7.32 -1.91 -9.88
C ALA A 35 -7.77 -0.44 -9.67
N PRO A 36 -8.23 0.30 -10.70
CA PRO A 36 -8.74 1.65 -10.51
C PRO A 36 -10.04 1.68 -9.71
N ASP A 37 -10.93 0.69 -9.86
CA ASP A 37 -12.20 0.62 -9.10
C ASP A 37 -11.97 0.31 -7.61
N VAL A 38 -10.98 -0.53 -7.28
CA VAL A 38 -10.57 -0.78 -5.89
C VAL A 38 -9.93 0.46 -5.28
N LEU A 39 -9.12 1.20 -6.06
CA LEU A 39 -8.57 2.48 -5.60
C LEU A 39 -9.67 3.53 -5.40
N ALA A 40 -10.68 3.58 -6.26
CA ALA A 40 -11.83 4.48 -6.12
C ALA A 40 -12.63 4.17 -4.85
N SER A 41 -13.05 2.92 -4.68
CA SER A 41 -13.77 2.45 -3.49
C SER A 41 -12.95 2.66 -2.21
N GLY A 42 -11.64 2.41 -2.30
CA GLY A 42 -10.70 2.66 -1.21
C GLY A 42 -10.62 4.14 -0.83
N ARG A 43 -10.53 5.03 -1.82
CA ARG A 43 -10.51 6.49 -1.58
C ARG A 43 -11.78 7.00 -0.91
N GLU A 44 -12.94 6.50 -1.31
CA GLU A 44 -14.22 6.86 -0.67
C GLU A 44 -14.26 6.43 0.81
N ALA A 45 -13.86 5.19 1.10
CA ALA A 45 -13.77 4.71 2.47
C ALA A 45 -12.78 5.54 3.32
N LEU A 46 -11.64 5.94 2.75
CA LEU A 46 -10.68 6.80 3.43
C LEU A 46 -11.21 8.22 3.65
N ALA A 47 -12.02 8.76 2.73
CA ALA A 47 -12.65 10.05 2.92
C ALA A 47 -13.58 10.05 4.14
N ALA A 48 -14.35 8.99 4.34
CA ALA A 48 -15.19 8.82 5.53
C ALA A 48 -14.34 8.65 6.80
N TRP A 49 -13.29 7.82 6.74
CA TRP A 49 -12.42 7.54 7.90
C TRP A 49 -11.66 8.79 8.39
N PHE A 50 -11.24 9.66 7.46
CA PHE A 50 -10.49 10.88 7.76
C PHE A 50 -11.32 12.16 7.62
N ALA A 51 -12.66 12.09 7.72
CA ALA A 51 -13.53 13.25 7.52
C ALA A 51 -13.17 14.46 8.42
N ALA A 52 -12.69 14.20 9.64
CA ALA A 52 -12.26 15.24 10.58
C ALA A 52 -10.78 15.65 10.43
N GLU A 53 -10.01 15.03 9.53
CA GLU A 53 -8.55 15.15 9.43
C GLU A 53 -8.09 15.27 7.95
N PRO A 54 -8.41 16.38 7.25
CA PRO A 54 -8.19 16.51 5.81
C PRO A 54 -6.72 16.41 5.38
N GLU A 55 -5.79 16.91 6.20
CA GLU A 55 -4.34 16.78 5.93
C GLU A 55 -3.89 15.31 5.96
N GLN A 56 -4.41 14.53 6.93
CA GLN A 56 -4.11 13.09 7.02
C GLN A 56 -4.81 12.30 5.93
N HIS A 57 -5.99 12.74 5.47
CA HIS A 57 -6.69 12.14 4.34
C HIS A 57 -5.83 12.18 3.06
N ALA A 58 -5.25 13.33 2.73
CA ALA A 58 -4.39 13.45 1.55
C ALA A 58 -3.17 12.50 1.63
N LEU A 59 -2.54 12.41 2.81
CA LEU A 59 -1.45 11.47 3.04
C LEU A 59 -1.93 10.01 2.92
N ALA A 60 -3.10 9.69 3.47
CA ALA A 60 -3.70 8.36 3.39
C ALA A 60 -3.99 7.93 1.93
N GLN A 61 -4.45 8.85 1.08
CA GLN A 61 -4.68 8.57 -0.34
C GLN A 61 -3.37 8.25 -1.08
N ALA A 62 -2.31 9.00 -0.81
CA ALA A 62 -0.99 8.73 -1.38
C ALA A 62 -0.43 7.37 -0.91
N THR A 63 -0.61 7.07 0.38
CA THR A 63 -0.23 5.78 0.97
C THR A 63 -1.00 4.62 0.33
N LEU A 64 -2.32 4.72 0.16
CA LEU A 64 -3.12 3.69 -0.50
C LEU A 64 -2.61 3.41 -1.92
N ALA A 65 -2.32 4.45 -2.70
CA ALA A 65 -1.79 4.31 -4.05
C ALA A 65 -0.40 3.64 -4.06
N ALA A 66 0.46 3.96 -3.11
CA ALA A 66 1.76 3.32 -2.98
C ALA A 66 1.66 1.83 -2.60
N PHE A 67 0.73 1.48 -1.71
CA PHE A 67 0.47 0.08 -1.36
C PHE A 67 -0.08 -0.73 -2.54
N ALA A 68 -0.98 -0.15 -3.35
CA ALA A 68 -1.47 -0.79 -4.56
C ALA A 68 -0.32 -1.11 -5.54
N GLN A 69 0.64 -0.18 -5.69
CA GLN A 69 1.82 -0.39 -6.53
C GLN A 69 2.80 -1.41 -5.94
N ALA A 70 2.87 -1.51 -4.60
CA ALA A 70 3.76 -2.42 -3.90
C ALA A 70 3.22 -3.85 -3.79
N GLY A 71 1.98 -4.12 -4.21
CA GLY A 71 1.40 -5.47 -4.16
C GLY A 71 2.22 -6.49 -4.97
N PRO A 72 2.08 -7.79 -4.68
CA PRO A 72 2.77 -8.84 -5.43
C PRO A 72 2.49 -8.74 -6.93
N GLN A 73 3.55 -8.68 -7.73
CA GLN A 73 3.49 -8.64 -9.19
C GLN A 73 4.24 -9.86 -9.74
N PRO A 74 3.60 -10.72 -10.54
CA PRO A 74 4.29 -11.85 -11.18
C PRO A 74 5.39 -11.33 -12.12
N VAL A 75 6.50 -12.07 -12.20
CA VAL A 75 7.58 -11.76 -13.16
C VAL A 75 7.13 -11.98 -14.59
N ASP A 76 6.33 -13.02 -14.80
CA ASP A 76 5.64 -13.27 -16.05
C ASP A 76 4.25 -12.62 -16.00
N ALA A 77 4.10 -11.51 -16.71
CA ALA A 77 2.83 -10.79 -16.80
C ALA A 77 1.72 -11.58 -17.53
N THR A 78 2.05 -12.68 -18.20
CA THR A 78 1.07 -13.57 -18.84
C THR A 78 0.55 -14.67 -17.90
N ALA A 79 1.24 -14.91 -16.77
CA ALA A 79 0.77 -15.83 -15.74
C ALA A 79 -0.42 -15.23 -15.00
N ALA A 80 -1.47 -16.04 -14.80
CA ALA A 80 -2.60 -15.64 -13.96
C ALA A 80 -2.09 -15.40 -12.52
N PRO A 81 -2.27 -14.19 -11.96
CA PRO A 81 -1.74 -13.86 -10.65
C PRO A 81 -2.50 -14.62 -9.56
N VAL A 82 -1.76 -15.33 -8.71
CA VAL A 82 -2.34 -16.04 -7.54
C VAL A 82 -2.90 -15.06 -6.52
N VAL A 83 -2.32 -13.86 -6.44
CA VAL A 83 -2.82 -12.76 -5.63
C VAL A 83 -3.11 -11.58 -6.54
N THR A 84 -4.39 -11.24 -6.69
CA THR A 84 -4.79 -10.04 -7.42
C THR A 84 -4.71 -8.82 -6.50
N VAL A 85 -4.06 -7.75 -6.96
CA VAL A 85 -3.98 -6.47 -6.26
C VAL A 85 -5.36 -5.96 -5.81
N PRO A 86 -6.42 -6.03 -6.65
CA PRO A 86 -7.78 -5.72 -6.26
C PRO A 86 -8.26 -6.39 -4.96
N ASN A 87 -7.96 -7.68 -4.76
CA ASN A 87 -8.63 -8.46 -3.73
C ASN A 87 -8.05 -8.17 -2.34
N TRP A 88 -6.72 -8.24 -2.17
CA TRP A 88 -6.10 -8.04 -0.86
C TRP A 88 -6.24 -6.61 -0.35
N LEU A 89 -6.14 -5.61 -1.25
CA LEU A 89 -6.24 -4.21 -0.88
C LEU A 89 -7.68 -3.83 -0.47
N LYS A 90 -8.67 -4.33 -1.22
CA LYS A 90 -10.09 -4.17 -0.88
C LYS A 90 -10.41 -4.78 0.49
N THR A 91 -9.92 -6.00 0.75
CA THR A 91 -10.09 -6.65 2.06
C THR A 91 -9.45 -5.84 3.19
N ALA A 92 -8.26 -5.27 2.96
CA ALA A 92 -7.57 -4.44 3.95
C ALA A 92 -8.38 -3.18 4.30
N VAL A 93 -8.88 -2.45 3.30
CA VAL A 93 -9.71 -1.26 3.51
C VAL A 93 -11.02 -1.62 4.22
N ALA A 94 -11.69 -2.70 3.80
CA ALA A 94 -12.90 -3.17 4.47
C ALA A 94 -12.65 -3.56 5.94
N ARG A 95 -11.48 -4.14 6.25
CA ARG A 95 -11.09 -4.45 7.64
C ARG A 95 -10.85 -3.19 8.46
N LEU A 96 -10.27 -2.15 7.85
CA LEU A 96 -10.04 -0.86 8.51
C LEU A 96 -11.36 -0.21 8.90
N THR A 97 -12.35 -0.17 8.01
CA THR A 97 -13.65 0.46 8.29
C THR A 97 -14.46 -0.27 9.37
N GLN A 98 -14.13 -1.53 9.64
CA GLN A 98 -14.70 -2.31 10.75
C GLN A 98 -13.96 -2.12 12.07
N GLN A 99 -12.78 -1.47 12.07
CA GLN A 99 -12.08 -1.18 13.32
C GLN A 99 -12.78 -0.07 14.10
N PRO A 100 -12.79 -0.13 15.44
CA PRO A 100 -13.19 1.02 16.23
C PRO A 100 -12.29 2.20 15.90
N LEU A 101 -12.87 3.40 15.86
CA LEU A 101 -12.08 4.62 15.71
C LEU A 101 -11.12 4.74 16.91
N PRO A 102 -9.86 5.12 16.68
CA PRO A 102 -8.95 5.41 17.78
C PRO A 102 -9.51 6.56 18.62
N PRO A 103 -9.27 6.56 19.95
CA PRO A 103 -9.75 7.61 20.83
C PRO A 103 -9.26 8.99 20.38
N GLU A 104 -10.09 10.02 20.46
CA GLU A 104 -9.73 11.39 20.05
C GLU A 104 -8.51 11.95 20.80
N ARG A 105 -8.29 11.47 22.02
CA ARG A 105 -7.18 11.88 22.90
C ARG A 105 -5.85 11.16 22.61
N TRP A 106 -5.76 10.32 21.58
CA TRP A 106 -4.49 9.68 21.27
C TRP A 106 -3.52 10.73 20.71
N PRO A 107 -2.37 10.96 21.39
CA PRO A 107 -1.46 12.01 20.97
C PRO A 107 -0.86 11.66 19.59
N PRO A 108 -0.71 12.65 18.69
CA PRO A 108 -0.08 12.40 17.41
C PRO A 108 1.40 12.03 17.62
N VAL A 109 1.86 11.05 16.85
CA VAL A 109 3.27 10.61 16.86
C VAL A 109 3.94 11.12 15.61
N ALA A 110 4.96 11.98 15.78
CA ALA A 110 5.66 12.63 14.66
C ALA A 110 4.72 13.34 13.66
N GLY A 111 3.62 13.93 14.16
CA GLY A 111 2.62 14.62 13.32
C GLY A 111 1.62 13.69 12.61
N LEU A 112 1.62 12.39 12.92
CA LEU A 112 0.67 11.41 12.37
C LEU A 112 -0.43 11.11 13.38
N SER A 113 -1.68 11.07 12.91
CA SER A 113 -2.83 10.75 13.75
C SER A 113 -2.91 9.25 14.04
N GLY A 114 -3.61 8.89 15.13
CA GLY A 114 -3.91 7.49 15.43
C GLY A 114 -4.63 6.76 14.29
N ARG A 115 -5.53 7.45 13.60
CA ARG A 115 -6.24 6.93 12.41
C ARG A 115 -5.28 6.60 11.27
N TYR A 116 -4.29 7.44 11.03
CA TYR A 116 -3.26 7.20 10.02
C TYR A 116 -2.36 6.03 10.40
N LEU A 117 -1.93 5.94 11.65
CA LEU A 117 -1.12 4.83 12.13
C LEU A 117 -1.86 3.49 11.99
N MET A 118 -3.15 3.44 12.34
CA MET A 118 -3.99 2.26 12.12
C MET A 118 -4.10 1.87 10.65
N LEU A 119 -4.32 2.83 9.75
CA LEU A 119 -4.32 2.59 8.30
C LEU A 119 -3.03 1.91 7.86
N THR A 120 -1.87 2.50 8.17
CA THR A 120 -0.57 1.96 7.75
C THR A 120 -0.30 0.57 8.31
N ARG A 121 -0.75 0.30 9.55
CA ARG A 121 -0.64 -1.03 10.16
C ARG A 121 -1.48 -2.07 9.41
N VAL A 122 -2.76 -1.77 9.15
CA VAL A 122 -3.67 -2.68 8.46
C VAL A 122 -3.20 -2.96 7.03
N LEU A 123 -2.78 -1.92 6.30
CA LEU A 123 -2.25 -2.09 4.95
C LEU A 123 -0.93 -2.89 4.95
N GLY A 124 -0.05 -2.65 5.94
CA GLY A 124 1.19 -3.40 6.12
C GLY A 124 0.96 -4.89 6.35
N ASP A 125 0.06 -5.24 7.27
CA ASP A 125 -0.31 -6.64 7.53
C ASP A 125 -0.93 -7.33 6.31
N ALA A 126 -1.76 -6.61 5.56
CA ALA A 126 -2.36 -7.14 4.34
C ALA A 126 -1.33 -7.36 3.23
N LEU A 127 -0.35 -6.46 3.09
CA LEU A 127 0.73 -6.60 2.12
C LEU A 127 1.64 -7.79 2.45
N ASP A 128 1.98 -7.98 3.73
CA ASP A 128 2.75 -9.14 4.19
C ASP A 128 2.02 -10.47 3.93
N ALA A 129 0.72 -10.52 4.22
CA ALA A 129 -0.12 -11.67 3.91
C ALA A 129 -0.23 -11.94 2.40
N ALA A 130 -0.32 -10.89 1.58
CA ALA A 130 -0.33 -10.98 0.12
C ALA A 130 0.98 -11.59 -0.40
N TYR A 131 2.13 -11.09 0.07
CA TYR A 131 3.44 -11.64 -0.30
C TYR A 131 3.66 -13.06 0.21
N THR A 132 3.20 -13.38 1.41
CA THR A 132 3.24 -14.74 1.97
C THR A 132 2.45 -15.71 1.09
N THR A 133 1.25 -15.31 0.66
CA THR A 133 0.41 -16.11 -0.25
C THR A 133 1.08 -16.29 -1.61
N ALA A 134 1.63 -15.20 -2.16
CA ALA A 134 2.34 -15.19 -3.43
C ALA A 134 3.55 -16.13 -3.40
N LEU A 135 4.38 -16.08 -2.35
CA LEU A 135 5.53 -16.97 -2.18
C LEU A 135 5.14 -18.44 -2.07
N ARG A 136 4.08 -18.75 -1.33
CA ARG A 136 3.56 -20.14 -1.20
C ARG A 136 3.00 -20.69 -2.50
N SER A 137 2.64 -19.84 -3.45
CA SER A 137 2.14 -20.26 -4.76
C SER A 137 3.22 -20.86 -5.66
N GLY A 138 4.50 -20.64 -5.34
CA GLY A 138 5.63 -21.04 -6.17
C GLY A 138 5.82 -20.21 -7.44
N GLN A 139 4.95 -19.22 -7.70
CA GLN A 139 5.12 -18.30 -8.83
C GLN A 139 6.23 -17.27 -8.50
N PRO A 140 7.10 -16.93 -9.48
CA PRO A 140 8.08 -15.89 -9.29
C PRO A 140 7.40 -14.51 -9.29
N HIS A 141 7.73 -13.68 -8.30
CA HIS A 141 7.21 -12.31 -8.16
C HIS A 141 8.33 -11.30 -7.97
N HIS A 142 8.09 -10.05 -8.36
CA HIS A 142 9.01 -8.95 -8.13
C HIS A 142 9.05 -8.54 -6.65
N CYS A 143 10.25 -8.25 -6.16
CA CYS A 143 10.50 -7.62 -4.87
C CYS A 143 9.87 -6.22 -4.85
N PRO A 144 9.09 -5.87 -3.82
CA PRO A 144 8.42 -4.56 -3.76
C PRO A 144 9.40 -3.39 -3.63
N LEU A 145 10.61 -3.65 -3.11
CA LEU A 145 11.61 -2.61 -2.83
C LEU A 145 12.59 -2.40 -3.98
N THR A 146 13.01 -3.48 -4.65
CA THR A 146 14.05 -3.43 -5.69
C THR A 146 13.50 -3.67 -7.09
N ARG A 147 12.29 -4.23 -7.23
CA ARG A 147 11.74 -4.79 -8.47
C ARG A 147 12.54 -5.94 -9.07
N GLU A 148 13.59 -6.41 -8.40
CA GLU A 148 14.27 -7.63 -8.78
C GLU A 148 13.38 -8.84 -8.50
N PRO A 149 13.48 -9.94 -9.25
CA PRO A 149 12.80 -11.18 -8.92
C PRO A 149 13.14 -11.63 -7.50
N LEU A 150 12.11 -11.99 -6.71
CA LEU A 150 12.33 -12.66 -5.44
C LEU A 150 12.83 -14.08 -5.71
N PRO A 151 13.79 -14.59 -4.92
CA PRO A 151 14.21 -15.97 -5.04
C PRO A 151 13.00 -16.88 -4.78
N THR A 152 12.72 -17.79 -5.70
CA THR A 152 11.67 -18.79 -5.54
C THR A 152 12.06 -19.69 -4.37
N ALA A 153 11.32 -19.61 -3.26
CA ALA A 153 11.57 -20.52 -2.15
C ALA A 153 11.20 -21.94 -2.61
N THR A 154 12.18 -22.83 -2.65
CA THR A 154 11.94 -24.27 -2.67
C THR A 154 11.54 -24.62 -1.23
N LEU A 155 10.23 -24.58 -0.93
CA LEU A 155 9.68 -25.07 0.33
C LEU A 155 9.59 -26.60 0.30
#